data_AF-A0A227HHX7-F1
#
_entry.id   AF-A0A227HHX7-F1
#
_cell.length_a   1.000
_cell.length_b   1.000
_cell.length_c   1.000
_cell.angle_alpha   90.00
_cell.angle_beta   90.00
_cell.angle_gamma   90.00
#
_symmetry.space_group_name_H-M   'P 1'
#
loop_
_entity.id
_entity.type
_entity.pdbx_description
1 polymer ?
#
loop_
_entity_poly.entity_id
_entity_poly.type
_entity_poly.pdbx_seq_one_letter_code
_entity_poly.pdbx_strand_id
1 'polypeptide(L)' 'TALVTQGGGQRGIFTAGVLDALLLSNFDPFDEFYGTSAGALNLCSYLCRQHGMGKAFITELTTSPEFFNLFRYIR' A
#
# COMPACT_ATOMS: atom_id res chain seq x y z
N THR A 1 -17.85 0.77 -11.60
CA THR A 1 -16.46 1.21 -11.92
C THR A 1 -15.49 0.50 -11.02
N ALA A 2 -14.31 0.11 -11.52
CA ALA A 2 -13.31 -0.58 -10.71
C ALA A 2 -12.05 0.27 -10.50
N LEU A 3 -11.44 0.15 -9.31
CA LEU A 3 -10.10 0.68 -9.02
C LEU A 3 -9.09 -0.48 -9.03
N VAL A 4 -8.11 -0.39 -9.92
CA VAL A 4 -7.10 -1.45 -10.11
C VAL A 4 -5.72 -0.91 -9.74
N THR A 5 -5.01 -1.60 -8.85
CA THR A 5 -3.65 -1.24 -8.43
C THR A 5 -2.66 -2.36 -8.72
N GLN A 6 -1.60 -2.03 -9.45
CA GLN A 6 -0.52 -2.97 -9.71
C GLN A 6 0.38 -3.14 -8.48
N GLY A 7 0.98 -4.33 -8.34
CA GLY A 7 2.11 -4.54 -7.44
C GLY A 7 3.37 -3.77 -7.84
N GLY A 8 4.33 -3.70 -6.93
CA GLY A 8 5.59 -2.99 -7.18
C GLY A 8 6.56 -2.88 -6.00
N GLY A 9 6.32 -3.61 -4.90
CA GLY A 9 7.10 -3.48 -3.67
C GLY A 9 7.16 -2.03 -3.20
N GLN A 10 8.38 -1.53 -2.99
CA GLN A 10 8.64 -0.15 -2.57
C GLN A 10 8.12 0.92 -3.53
N ARG A 11 8.05 0.62 -4.84
CA ARG A 11 7.50 1.56 -5.84
C ARG A 11 6.00 1.82 -5.65
N GLY A 12 5.33 1.02 -4.82
CA GLY A 12 3.96 1.27 -4.37
C GLY A 12 3.79 2.58 -3.62
N ILE A 13 4.87 3.30 -3.26
CA ILE A 13 4.79 4.61 -2.59
C ILE A 13 4.01 5.65 -3.41
N PHE A 14 4.11 5.58 -4.74
CA PHE A 14 3.32 6.45 -5.62
C PHE A 14 1.82 6.14 -5.49
N THR A 15 1.46 4.85 -5.56
CA THR A 15 0.08 4.39 -5.37
C THR A 15 -0.46 4.78 -4.00
N ALA A 16 0.35 4.66 -2.92
CA ALA A 16 -0.04 5.09 -1.58
C ALA A 16 -0.47 6.57 -1.56
N GLY A 17 0.35 7.45 -2.15
CA GLY A 17 0.04 8.88 -2.22
C GLY A 17 -1.19 9.20 -3.07
N VAL A 18 -1.41 8.51 -4.18
CA VAL A 18 -2.63 8.66 -4.99
C VAL A 18 -3.86 8.27 -4.18
N LEU A 19 -3.84 7.13 -3.50
CA LEU A 19 -4.98 6.67 -2.70
C LEU A 19 -5.25 7.56 -1.49
N ASP A 20 -4.21 8.07 -0.82
CA ASP A 20 -4.36 9.07 0.23
C ASP A 20 -5.02 10.35 -0.30
N ALA A 21 -4.64 10.82 -1.49
CA ALA A 21 -5.27 11.97 -2.13
C ALA A 21 -6.76 11.74 -2.46
N LEU A 22 -7.12 10.52 -2.89
CA LEU A 22 -8.51 10.13 -3.08
C LEU A 22 -9.29 10.16 -1.75
N LEU A 23 -8.73 9.62 -0.66
CA LEU A 23 -9.34 9.68 0.67
C LEU A 23 -9.55 11.12 1.14
N LEU A 24 -8.52 11.96 1.05
CA LEU A 24 -8.60 13.37 1.47
C LEU A 24 -9.62 14.16 0.66
N SER A 25 -9.85 13.76 -0.59
CA SER A 25 -10.87 14.36 -1.47
C SER A 25 -12.26 13.77 -1.27
N ASN A 26 -12.43 12.81 -0.35
CA ASN A 26 -13.65 12.01 -0.17
C ASN A 26 -14.15 11.40 -1.51
N PHE A 27 -13.21 11.01 -2.37
CA PHE A 27 -13.48 10.46 -3.69
C PHE A 27 -13.35 8.95 -3.66
N ASP A 28 -14.49 8.27 -3.72
CA ASP A 28 -14.57 6.81 -3.82
C ASP A 28 -15.83 6.36 -4.59
N PRO A 29 -15.88 6.55 -5.92
CA PRO A 29 -17.01 6.15 -6.75
C PRO A 29 -16.88 4.72 -7.28
N PHE A 30 -16.03 3.88 -6.66
CA PHE A 30 -15.70 2.56 -7.18
C PHE A 30 -16.56 1.47 -6.54
N ASP A 31 -17.04 0.54 -7.36
CA ASP A 31 -17.84 -0.62 -6.95
C ASP A 31 -16.96 -1.85 -6.71
N GLU A 32 -15.78 -1.90 -7.34
CA GLU A 32 -14.88 -3.06 -7.34
C GLU A 32 -13.42 -2.64 -7.16
N PHE A 33 -12.63 -3.48 -6.50
CA PHE A 33 -11.24 -3.21 -6.14
C PHE A 33 -10.36 -4.42 -6.43
N TYR A 34 -9.32 -4.24 -7.27
CA TYR A 34 -8.39 -5.30 -7.63
C TYR A 34 -6.95 -4.87 -7.41
N GLY A 35 -6.22 -5.62 -6.59
CA GLY A 35 -4.82 -5.31 -6.27
C GLY A 35 -3.94 -6.56 -6.34
N THR A 36 -2.69 -6.38 -6.73
CA THR A 36 -1.67 -7.46 -6.68
C THR A 36 -0.51 -7.05 -5.78
N SER A 37 -0.05 -7.94 -4.89
CA SER A 37 1.13 -7.70 -4.03
C SER A 37 1.03 -6.33 -3.29
N ALA A 38 2.00 -5.44 -3.44
CA ALA A 38 1.99 -4.10 -2.84
C ALA A 38 0.77 -3.23 -3.26
N GLY A 39 0.17 -3.49 -4.42
CA GLY A 39 -1.07 -2.83 -4.84
C GLY A 39 -2.25 -3.24 -3.98
N ALA A 40 -2.34 -4.53 -3.63
CA ALA A 40 -3.37 -5.04 -2.72
C ALA A 40 -3.23 -4.43 -1.33
N LEU A 41 -2.00 -4.33 -0.80
CA LEU A 41 -1.74 -3.72 0.51
C LEU A 41 -2.16 -2.24 0.55
N ASN A 42 -1.84 -1.47 -0.51
CA ASN A 42 -2.28 -0.08 -0.63
C ASN A 42 -3.81 0.04 -0.69
N LEU A 43 -4.48 -0.84 -1.46
CA LEU A 43 -5.94 -0.88 -1.50
C LEU A 43 -6.55 -1.22 -0.14
N CYS A 44 -5.95 -2.13 0.63
CA CYS A 44 -6.42 -2.41 1.98
C CYS A 44 -6.40 -1.16 2.85
N SER A 45 -5.30 -0.38 2.86
CA SER A 45 -5.26 0.88 3.62
C SER A 45 -6.31 1.89 3.16
N TYR A 46 -6.57 1.98 1.85
CA TYR A 46 -7.59 2.86 1.29
C TYR A 46 -9.01 2.47 1.71
N LEU A 47 -9.37 1.18 1.56
CA LEU A 47 -10.68 0.65 1.93
C LEU A 47 -10.96 0.79 3.43
N CYS A 48 -9.93 0.60 4.26
CA CYS A 48 -10.01 0.80 5.71
C CYS A 48 -9.98 2.27 6.14
N ARG A 49 -9.90 3.23 5.20
CA ARG A 49 -9.80 4.68 5.47
C ARG A 49 -8.61 5.06 6.35
N GLN A 50 -7.51 4.33 6.21
CA GLN A 50 -6.29 4.51 7.00
C GLN A 50 -5.30 5.42 6.25
N HIS A 51 -5.62 6.71 6.22
CA HIS A 51 -4.77 7.73 5.60
C HIS A 51 -3.33 7.66 6.13
N GLY A 52 -2.35 7.64 5.22
CA GLY A 52 -0.92 7.59 5.54
C GLY A 52 -0.38 6.20 5.88
N MET A 53 -1.23 5.19 6.04
CA MET A 53 -0.76 3.83 6.39
C MET A 53 0.08 3.20 5.27
N GLY A 54 -0.34 3.35 4.00
CA GLY A 54 0.43 2.82 2.87
C GLY A 54 1.85 3.42 2.82
N LYS A 55 1.97 4.72 3.10
CA LYS A 55 3.27 5.40 3.21
C LYS A 55 4.09 4.83 4.38
N ALA A 56 3.54 4.80 5.59
CA ALA A 56 4.25 4.30 6.77
C ALA A 56 4.72 2.85 6.60
N PHE A 57 3.87 1.99 6.03
CA PHE A 57 4.25 0.60 5.71
C PHE A 57 5.49 0.55 4.82
N ILE A 58 5.52 1.37 3.77
CA ILE A 58 6.61 1.38 2.79
C ILE A 58 7.86 2.07 3.36
N THR A 59 7.74 3.27 3.93
CA THR A 59 8.92 4.07 4.31
C THR A 59 9.49 3.72 5.67
N GLU A 60 8.71 3.10 6.55
CA GLU A 60 9.10 2.82 7.94
C GLU A 60 9.17 1.32 8.20
N LEU A 61 8.07 0.58 8.00
CA LEU A 61 8.04 -0.83 8.35
C LEU A 61 8.97 -1.65 7.45
N THR A 62 8.84 -1.53 6.14
CA THR A 62 9.61 -2.39 5.22
C THR A 62 11.09 -2.03 5.10
N THR A 63 11.49 -0.87 5.63
CA THR A 63 12.89 -0.41 5.70
C THR A 63 13.52 -0.73 7.06
N SER A 64 12.75 -1.19 8.04
CA SER A 64 13.27 -1.60 9.35
C SER A 64 14.15 -2.87 9.22
N PRO A 65 15.30 -2.93 9.91
CA PRO A 65 16.17 -4.10 9.93
C PRO A 65 15.49 -5.39 10.42
N GLU A 66 14.42 -5.25 11.21
CA GLU A 66 13.65 -6.35 11.78
C GLU A 66 12.63 -6.94 10.80
N PHE A 67 12.25 -6.18 9.77
CA PHE A 67 11.21 -6.58 8.81
C PHE A 67 11.65 -7.75 7.93
N PHE A 68 12.86 -7.68 7.37
CA PHE A 68 13.42 -8.75 6.56
C PHE A 68 14.92 -8.88 6.76
N ASN A 69 15.35 -9.93 7.46
CA ASN A 69 16.74 -10.26 7.68
C ASN A 69 17.04 -11.66 7.15
N LEU A 70 17.58 -11.74 5.93
CA LEU A 70 17.87 -12.99 5.25
C LEU A 70 18.90 -13.86 6.02
N PHE A 71 19.88 -13.22 6.66
CA PHE A 71 20.94 -13.92 7.39
C PHE A 71 20.42 -14.65 8.63
N ARG A 72 19.25 -14.27 9.18
CA ARG A 72 18.61 -15.00 10.28
C ARG A 72 18.16 -16.41 9.89
N TYR A 73 17.95 -16.65 8.60
CA TYR A 73 17.43 -17.92 8.07
C TYR A 73 18.51 -18.82 7.47
N ILE A 74 19.75 -18.33 7.38
CA ILE A 74 20.90 -19.12 6.92
C ILE A 74 21.61 -19.63 8.17
N ARG A 75 21.39 -20.91 8.51
CA ARG A 75 22.05 -21.63 9.60
C ARG A 75 22.84 -22.80 9.05
#